data_AF-A0A9D8RPW2-F1
#
_entry.id   AF-A0A9D8RPW2-F1
#
_cell.length_a   1.000
_cell.length_b   1.000
_cell.length_c   1.000
_cell.angle_alpha   90.00
_cell.angle_beta   90.00
_cell.angle_gamma   90.00
#
_symmetry.space_group_name_H-M   'P 1'
#
loop_
_entity.id
_entity.type
_entity.pdbx_description
1 polymer ?
#
loop_
_entity_poly.entity_id
_entity_poly.type
_entity_poly.pdbx_seq_one_letter_code
_entity_poly.pdbx_strand_id
1 'polypeptide(L)'
;ISFEKLCIGPFVPALCIEAGYFLRYGRFLTEFNMTTLGRQFLQRVWEWVIGSLIVAPLLAAVTFGIVWLIGLILHRSLRERV
;
A
#
# COMPACT_ATOMS: atom_id res chain seq x y z
N ILE A 1 -14.61 4.86 4.60
CA ILE A 1 -13.78 4.26 3.53
C ILE A 1 -13.47 2.83 3.97
N SER A 2 -14.02 1.81 3.31
CA SER A 2 -13.75 0.39 3.67
C SER A 2 -12.41 -0.05 3.10
N PHE A 3 -11.61 -0.74 3.92
CA PHE A 3 -10.25 -1.21 3.60
C PHE A 3 -10.19 -2.14 2.38
N GLU A 4 -11.26 -2.91 2.18
CA GLU A 4 -11.46 -3.80 1.03
C GLU A 4 -11.39 -3.03 -0.29
N LYS A 5 -11.98 -1.83 -0.38
CA LYS A 5 -11.93 -1.00 -1.60
C LYS A 5 -10.55 -0.40 -1.87
N LEU A 6 -9.70 -0.30 -0.84
CA LEU A 6 -8.33 0.19 -0.99
C LEU A 6 -7.40 -0.93 -1.50
N CYS A 7 -7.61 -2.16 -1.02
CA CYS A 7 -6.78 -3.33 -1.34
C CYS A 7 -7.26 -4.13 -2.58
N ILE A 8 -8.56 -4.12 -2.88
CA ILE A 8 -9.17 -4.70 -4.11
C ILE A 8 -9.31 -3.63 -5.21
N GLY A 9 -9.45 -2.36 -4.82
CA GLY A 9 -9.48 -1.26 -5.78
C GLY A 9 -8.10 -1.01 -6.39
N PRO A 10 -8.03 -0.25 -7.50
CA PRO A 10 -6.81 -0.08 -8.29
C PRO A 10 -5.67 0.64 -7.54
N PHE A 11 -5.89 1.18 -6.33
CA PHE A 11 -4.93 2.04 -5.64
C PHE A 11 -3.70 1.31 -5.10
N VAL A 12 -3.87 0.31 -4.22
CA VAL A 12 -2.73 -0.48 -3.70
C VAL A 12 -2.02 -1.23 -4.83
N PRO A 13 -2.74 -1.91 -5.75
CA PRO A 13 -2.11 -2.54 -6.90
C PRO A 13 -1.36 -1.54 -7.80
N ALA A 14 -1.86 -0.32 -7.98
CA ALA A 14 -1.16 0.73 -8.72
C ALA A 14 0.16 1.13 -8.08
N LEU A 15 0.15 1.39 -6.76
CA LEU A 15 1.36 1.73 -6.01
C LEU A 15 2.41 0.61 -6.09
N CYS A 16 1.98 -0.65 -5.98
CA CYS A 16 2.87 -1.78 -6.16
C CYS A 16 3.46 -1.83 -7.59
N ILE A 17 2.65 -1.62 -8.63
CA ILE A 17 3.17 -1.58 -10.02
C ILE A 17 4.15 -0.42 -10.22
N GLU A 18 3.83 0.77 -9.73
CA GLU A 18 4.69 1.94 -9.85
C GLU A 18 6.04 1.72 -9.16
N ALA A 19 6.01 1.22 -7.92
CA ALA A 19 7.22 0.87 -7.17
C ALA A 19 8.04 -0.21 -7.90
N GLY A 20 7.41 -1.27 -8.39
CA GLY A 20 8.09 -2.34 -9.12
C GLY A 20 8.68 -1.89 -10.46
N TYR A 21 7.98 -1.00 -11.16
CA TYR A 21 8.48 -0.39 -12.40
C TYR A 21 9.66 0.52 -12.13
N PHE A 22 9.61 1.35 -11.07
CA PHE A 22 10.73 2.18 -10.65
C PHE A 22 11.96 1.33 -10.31
N LEU A 23 11.78 0.23 -9.58
CA LEU A 23 12.86 -0.70 -9.24
C LEU A 23 13.46 -1.38 -10.49
N ARG A 24 12.66 -1.63 -11.52
CA ARG A 24 13.10 -2.33 -12.73
C ARG A 24 13.73 -1.40 -13.78
N TYR A 25 13.22 -0.18 -13.90
CA TYR A 25 13.57 0.74 -14.99
C TYR A 25 14.23 2.04 -14.51
N GLY A 26 14.33 2.27 -13.21
CA GLY A 26 14.95 3.46 -12.61
C GLY A 26 14.20 4.76 -12.85
N ARG A 27 12.94 4.71 -13.32
CA ARG A 27 12.11 5.86 -13.67
C ARG A 27 10.67 5.65 -13.24
N PHE A 28 9.99 6.72 -12.87
CA PHE A 28 8.58 6.67 -12.48
C PHE A 28 7.66 6.52 -13.70
N LEU A 29 6.53 5.85 -13.50
CA LEU A 29 5.46 5.75 -14.48
C LEU A 29 4.63 7.04 -14.46
N THR A 30 5.04 8.03 -15.24
CA THR A 30 4.33 9.32 -15.34
C THR A 30 3.05 9.25 -16.18
N GLU A 31 2.89 8.22 -17.03
CA GLU A 31 1.68 8.01 -17.85
C GLU A 31 0.67 7.06 -17.18
N PHE A 32 0.30 7.38 -15.94
CA PHE A 32 -0.63 6.56 -15.17
C PHE A 32 -2.09 6.93 -15.52
N ASN A 33 -2.76 6.13 -16.34
CA ASN A 33 -4.19 6.27 -16.58
C ASN A 33 -4.96 5.12 -15.90
N MET A 34 -5.71 5.45 -14.83
CA MET A 34 -6.47 4.49 -14.00
C MET A 34 -7.43 3.59 -14.80
N THR A 35 -7.91 4.06 -15.95
CA THR A 35 -8.86 3.30 -16.80
C THR A 35 -8.19 2.18 -17.62
N THR A 36 -6.93 2.38 -18.05
CA THR A 36 -6.14 1.38 -18.78
C THR A 36 -5.41 0.43 -17.84
N LEU A 37 -5.14 0.85 -16.60
CA LEU A 37 -4.42 0.03 -15.64
C LEU A 37 -5.15 -1.28 -15.36
N GLY A 38 -6.47 -1.29 -15.16
CA GLY A 38 -7.23 -2.52 -14.93
C GLY A 38 -7.22 -3.48 -16.12
N ARG A 39 -7.09 -2.97 -17.36
CA ARG A 39 -7.10 -3.78 -18.58
C ARG A 39 -5.71 -4.32 -18.94
N GLN A 40 -4.65 -3.58 -18.61
CA GLN A 40 -3.24 -3.97 -18.77
C GLN A 40 -2.63 -4.53 -17.47
N PHE A 41 -3.39 -4.62 -16.39
CA PHE A 41 -2.92 -5.03 -15.06
C PHE A 41 -2.23 -6.39 -15.10
N LEU A 42 -2.85 -7.36 -15.79
CA LEU A 42 -2.32 -8.71 -15.95
C LEU A 42 -1.00 -8.74 -16.73
N GLN A 43 -0.78 -7.82 -17.67
CA GLN A 43 0.49 -7.73 -18.39
C GLN A 43 1.61 -7.17 -17.51
N ARG A 44 1.25 -6.42 -16.45
CA ARG A 44 2.17 -5.78 -15.50
C ARG A 44 2.23 -6.48 -14.15
N VAL A 45 1.83 -7.76 -14.12
CA VAL A 45 1.81 -8.57 -12.88
C VAL A 45 3.22 -8.73 -12.29
N TRP A 46 4.26 -8.69 -13.13
CA TRP A 46 5.64 -8.84 -12.67
C TRP A 46 6.14 -7.62 -11.93
N GLU A 47 5.85 -6.42 -12.44
CA GLU A 47 6.09 -5.17 -11.72
C GLU A 47 5.29 -5.14 -10.42
N TRP A 48 4.03 -5.59 -10.45
CA TRP A 48 3.21 -5.70 -9.24
C TRP A 48 3.85 -6.60 -8.18
N VAL A 49 4.34 -7.78 -8.55
CA VAL A 49 5.01 -8.71 -7.60
C VAL A 49 6.28 -8.07 -7.02
N ILE A 50 7.14 -7.49 -7.87
CA ILE A 50 8.39 -6.86 -7.42
C ILE A 50 8.11 -5.69 -6.48
N GLY A 51 7.19 -4.80 -6.82
CA GLY A 51 6.88 -3.68 -5.96
C GLY A 51 6.16 -4.11 -4.69
N SER A 52 5.33 -5.16 -4.74
CA SER A 52 4.66 -5.70 -3.54
C SER A 52 5.64 -6.20 -2.49
N LEU A 53 6.81 -6.71 -2.89
CA LEU A 53 7.86 -7.12 -1.94
C LEU A 53 8.36 -5.99 -1.05
N ILE A 54 8.21 -4.72 -1.47
CA ILE A 54 8.64 -3.55 -0.69
C ILE A 54 7.43 -2.81 -0.11
N VAL A 55 6.40 -2.58 -0.94
CA VAL A 55 5.21 -1.82 -0.55
C VAL A 55 4.41 -2.55 0.54
N ALA A 56 4.27 -3.88 0.46
CA ALA A 56 3.53 -4.65 1.45
C ALA A 56 4.17 -4.58 2.86
N PRO A 57 5.48 -4.85 3.05
CA PRO A 57 6.08 -4.72 4.38
C PRO A 57 6.09 -3.29 4.90
N LEU A 58 6.24 -2.27 4.03
CA LEU A 58 6.11 -0.87 4.44
C LEU A 58 4.71 -0.57 4.98
N LEU A 59 3.66 -0.95 4.26
CA LEU A 59 2.28 -0.75 4.70
C LEU A 59 1.98 -1.55 5.99
N ALA A 60 2.52 -2.75 6.13
CA ALA A 60 2.40 -3.55 7.35
C ALA A 60 3.06 -2.85 8.55
N ALA A 61 4.27 -2.31 8.37
CA ALA A 61 4.98 -1.57 9.43
C ALA A 61 4.22 -0.30 9.85
N VAL A 62 3.69 0.45 8.88
CA VAL A 62 2.91 1.67 9.14
C VAL A 62 1.62 1.34 9.89
N THR A 63 0.86 0.33 9.43
CA THR A 63 -0.39 -0.06 10.09
C THR A 63 -0.13 -0.60 11.51
N PHE A 64 0.91 -1.42 11.69
CA PHE A 64 1.36 -1.85 13.01
C PHE A 64 1.69 -0.67 13.93
N GLY A 65 2.49 0.30 13.45
CA GLY A 65 2.87 1.47 14.23
C GLY A 65 1.66 2.32 14.65
N ILE A 66 0.71 2.55 13.74
CA ILE A 66 -0.53 3.29 14.04
C ILE A 66 -1.34 2.57 15.12
N VAL A 67 -1.59 1.27 14.96
CA VAL A 67 -2.36 0.48 15.92
C VAL A 67 -1.68 0.45 17.28
N TRP A 68 -0.35 0.26 17.30
CA TRP A 68 0.45 0.26 18.52
C TRP A 68 0.38 1.61 19.26
N LEU A 69 0.52 2.73 18.54
CA LEU A 69 0.42 4.07 19.12
C LEU A 69 -0.97 4.34 19.71
N ILE A 70 -2.02 3.99 18.98
CA ILE A 70 -3.40 4.12 19.48
C ILE A 70 -3.58 3.30 20.76
N GLY A 71 -3.09 2.05 20.76
CA GLY A 71 -3.10 1.19 21.95
C GLY A 71 -2.37 1.82 23.13
N LEU A 72 -1.19 2.39 22.92
CA LEU A 72 -0.42 3.08 23.97
C LEU A 72 -1.15 4.29 24.55
N ILE A 73 -1.74 5.12 23.69
CA ILE A 73 -2.50 6.31 24.11
C ILE A 73 -3.73 5.89 24.93
N LEU A 74 -4.45 4.87 24.45
CA LEU A 74 -5.64 4.36 25.13
C LEU A 74 -5.31 3.73 26.48
N HIS A 75 -4.26 2.90 26.56
CA HIS A 75 -3.81 2.30 27.81
C HIS A 75 -3.41 3.35 28.85
N ARG A 76 -2.75 4.45 28.42
CA ARG A 76 -2.44 5.56 29.32
C ARG A 76 -3.71 6.27 29.82
N SER A 77 -4.62 6.60 28.91
CA SER A 77 -5.87 7.27 29.28
C SER A 77 -6.78 6.44 30.20
N LEU A 78 -6.83 5.11 30.01
CA LEU A 78 -7.60 4.21 30.88
C LEU A 78 -6.96 4.06 32.26
N ARG A 79 -5.62 4.04 32.33
CA ARG A 79 -4.89 3.98 33.61
C ARG A 79 -5.02 5.26 34.43
N GLU A 80 -5.19 6.42 33.80
CA GLU A 80 -5.42 7.70 34.48
C GLU A 80 -6.87 7.87 34.99
N ARG A 81 -7.81 7.03 34.55
CA ARG A 81 -9.23 7.08 34.96
C ARG A 81 -9.62 6.13 36.10
N VAL A 82 -8.74 5.20 36.48
CA VAL A 82 -8.93 4.22 37.58
C VAL A 82 -8.12 4.67 38.79
#